data_AF-A0A7C4WSJ3-F1
#
_entry.id   AF-A0A7C4WSJ3-F1
#
_cell.length_a   1.000
_cell.length_b   1.000
_cell.length_c   1.000
_cell.angle_alpha   90.00
_cell.angle_beta   90.00
_cell.angle_gamma   90.00
#
_symmetry.space_group_name_H-M   'P 1'
#
loop_
_entity.id
_entity.type
_entity.pdbx_description
1 polymer ?
#
loop_
_entity_poly.entity_id
_entity_poly.type
_entity_poly.pdbx_seq_one_letter_code
_entity_poly.pdbx_strand_id
1 'polypeptide(L)'
;MSDDKSKLAATALKCLQEFEELTSKFYEKLSALSNDEVAVLAFKWLSVESNSHAVLMQNIYDLLGVGASDIECSKLVGEPWRKLELLANSIGSGGRLDILEVLNKMEFVEGFVGEEMYGRLLYSILDVLLVDTLSAELAGLVKELLSEIAKEEEYHASIVNLLRHFEEVRRSKTSKQLNEV
;
A
#
# COMPACT_ATOMS: atom_id res chain seq x y z
N MET A 1 -4.65 20.27 -24.55
CA MET A 1 -5.20 20.36 -23.19
C MET A 1 -5.72 19.02 -22.66
N SER A 2 -6.21 18.08 -23.48
CA SER A 2 -6.55 16.71 -23.01
C SER A 2 -5.31 15.82 -22.79
N ASP A 3 -4.23 16.07 -23.53
CA ASP A 3 -3.01 15.23 -23.47
C ASP A 3 -2.26 15.34 -22.13
N ASP A 4 -2.12 16.57 -21.58
CA ASP A 4 -1.44 16.80 -20.30
C ASP A 4 -2.16 16.13 -19.11
N LYS A 5 -3.49 16.12 -19.15
CA LYS A 5 -4.33 15.48 -18.12
C LYS A 5 -4.20 13.97 -18.18
N SER A 6 -4.36 13.38 -19.36
CA SER A 6 -4.24 11.93 -19.58
C SER A 6 -2.86 11.43 -19.16
N LYS A 7 -1.81 12.20 -19.48
CA LYS A 7 -0.45 11.95 -19.04
C LYS A 7 -0.28 12.03 -17.52
N LEU A 8 -0.94 12.97 -16.85
CA LEU A 8 -0.95 13.04 -15.39
C LEU A 8 -1.60 11.79 -14.76
N ALA A 9 -2.76 11.36 -15.26
CA ALA A 9 -3.42 10.14 -14.78
C ALA A 9 -2.55 8.90 -14.99
N ALA A 10 -1.96 8.75 -16.18
CA ALA A 10 -1.03 7.66 -16.47
C ALA A 10 0.21 7.69 -15.56
N THR A 11 0.71 8.88 -15.23
CA THR A 11 1.82 9.05 -14.27
C THR A 11 1.41 8.62 -12.86
N ALA A 12 0.23 9.02 -12.41
CA ALA A 12 -0.28 8.65 -11.09
C ALA A 12 -0.52 7.14 -10.97
N LEU A 13 -1.14 6.52 -11.97
CA LEU A 13 -1.36 5.06 -12.02
C LEU A 13 -0.05 4.29 -11.98
N LYS A 14 0.94 4.70 -12.78
CA LYS A 14 2.28 4.10 -12.75
C LYS A 14 2.92 4.19 -11.36
N CYS A 15 2.83 5.36 -10.71
CA CYS A 15 3.44 5.53 -9.39
C CYS A 15 2.69 4.79 -8.27
N LEU A 16 1.37 4.67 -8.38
CA LEU A 16 0.57 3.85 -7.47
C LEU A 16 0.91 2.37 -7.64
N GLN A 17 1.01 1.88 -8.88
CA GLN A 17 1.50 0.54 -9.17
C GLN A 17 2.86 0.27 -8.53
N GLU A 18 3.87 1.13 -8.79
CA GLU A 18 5.21 0.91 -8.25
C GLU A 18 5.22 0.91 -6.71
N PHE A 19 4.39 1.75 -6.09
CA PHE A 19 4.23 1.79 -4.64
C PHE A 19 3.60 0.49 -4.11
N GLU A 20 2.53 0.01 -4.73
CA GLU A 20 1.87 -1.24 -4.35
C GLU A 20 2.78 -2.47 -4.54
N GLU A 21 3.59 -2.50 -5.61
CA GLU A 21 4.61 -3.54 -5.76
C GLU A 21 5.67 -3.51 -4.66
N LEU A 22 6.07 -2.31 -4.23
CA LEU A 22 7.00 -2.14 -3.13
C LEU A 22 6.39 -2.61 -1.80
N THR A 23 5.13 -2.25 -1.54
CA THR A 23 4.36 -2.69 -0.35
C THR A 23 4.20 -4.20 -0.33
N SER A 24 3.85 -4.81 -1.46
CA SER A 24 3.73 -6.26 -1.59
C SER A 24 5.04 -6.99 -1.26
N LYS A 25 6.17 -6.56 -1.85
CA LYS A 25 7.51 -7.12 -1.59
C LYS A 25 7.93 -6.92 -0.14
N PHE A 26 7.56 -5.78 0.44
CA PHE A 26 7.82 -5.50 1.85
C PHE A 26 7.09 -6.49 2.77
N TYR A 27 5.80 -6.72 2.54
CA TYR A 27 5.02 -7.68 3.31
C TYR A 27 5.49 -9.13 3.12
N GLU A 28 5.88 -9.52 1.90
CA GLU A 28 6.49 -10.82 1.64
C GLU A 28 7.75 -11.02 2.49
N LYS A 29 8.62 -10.00 2.54
CA LYS A 29 9.83 -10.01 3.37
C LYS A 29 9.51 -10.11 4.87
N LEU A 30 8.48 -9.41 5.35
CA LEU A 30 8.01 -9.54 6.74
C LEU A 30 7.52 -10.95 7.05
N SER A 31 6.74 -11.55 6.14
CA SER A 31 6.30 -12.93 6.29
C SER A 31 7.48 -13.89 6.37
N ALA A 32 8.54 -13.69 5.57
CA ALA A 32 9.69 -14.58 5.56
C ALA A 32 10.55 -14.49 6.84
N LEU A 33 10.53 -13.33 7.51
CA LEU A 33 11.34 -13.06 8.70
C LEU A 33 10.58 -13.27 10.02
N SER A 34 9.26 -13.40 9.96
CA SER A 34 8.42 -13.66 11.13
C SER A 34 8.43 -15.14 11.51
N ASN A 35 8.54 -15.40 12.81
CA ASN A 35 8.35 -16.75 13.38
C ASN A 35 6.94 -16.94 13.96
N ASP A 36 6.08 -15.92 13.88
CA ASP A 36 4.72 -15.98 14.40
C ASP A 36 3.74 -16.33 13.27
N GLU A 37 3.06 -17.47 13.39
CA GLU A 37 2.16 -17.98 12.36
C GLU A 37 1.00 -17.03 12.02
N VAL A 38 0.50 -16.27 13.01
CA VAL A 38 -0.59 -15.29 12.80
C VAL A 38 -0.05 -14.12 11.98
N ALA A 39 1.12 -13.61 12.34
CA ALA A 39 1.75 -12.52 11.59
C ALA A 39 2.16 -12.98 10.17
N VAL A 40 2.69 -14.20 10.02
CA VAL A 40 3.01 -14.80 8.71
C VAL A 40 1.77 -14.86 7.81
N LEU A 41 0.64 -15.34 8.34
CA LEU A 41 -0.62 -15.42 7.59
C LEU A 41 -1.07 -14.03 7.13
N ALA A 42 -1.09 -13.06 8.03
CA ALA A 42 -1.55 -11.71 7.73
C ALA A 42 -0.65 -10.99 6.71
N PHE A 43 0.68 -11.09 6.85
CA PHE A 43 1.59 -10.48 5.88
C PHE A 43 1.54 -11.14 4.51
N LYS A 44 1.34 -12.46 4.43
CA LYS A 44 1.11 -13.12 3.13
C LYS A 44 -0.16 -12.61 2.46
N TRP A 45 -1.23 -12.45 3.22
CA TRP A 45 -2.48 -11.93 2.68
C TRP A 45 -2.31 -10.49 2.19
N LEU A 46 -1.76 -9.59 3.02
CA LEU A 46 -1.48 -8.20 2.65
C LEU A 46 -0.57 -8.10 1.41
N SER A 47 0.45 -8.96 1.32
CA SER A 47 1.33 -9.02 0.14
C SER A 47 0.57 -9.37 -1.15
N VAL A 48 -0.38 -10.30 -1.08
CA VAL A 48 -1.19 -10.71 -2.23
C VAL A 48 -2.17 -9.61 -2.65
N GLU A 49 -2.82 -8.95 -1.70
CA GLU A 49 -3.75 -7.85 -1.97
C GLU A 49 -3.03 -6.66 -2.62
N SER A 50 -1.95 -6.15 -2.02
CA SER A 50 -1.16 -5.06 -2.61
C SER A 50 -0.66 -5.41 -4.03
N ASN A 51 -0.22 -6.65 -4.26
CA ASN A 51 0.18 -7.06 -5.62
C ASN A 51 -1.02 -7.07 -6.59
N SER A 52 -2.21 -7.43 -6.11
CA SER A 52 -3.43 -7.42 -6.92
C SER A 52 -3.83 -5.98 -7.30
N HIS A 53 -3.66 -5.03 -6.38
CA HIS A 53 -3.82 -3.60 -6.65
C HIS A 53 -2.82 -3.10 -7.69
N ALA A 54 -1.54 -3.46 -7.56
CA ALA A 54 -0.52 -3.12 -8.55
C ALA A 54 -0.90 -3.61 -9.96
N VAL A 55 -1.36 -4.86 -10.08
CA VAL A 55 -1.82 -5.44 -11.35
C VAL A 55 -3.02 -4.67 -11.91
N LEU A 56 -3.99 -4.30 -11.06
CA LEU A 56 -5.13 -3.50 -11.48
C LEU A 56 -4.70 -2.11 -11.97
N MET A 57 -3.80 -1.42 -11.26
CA MET A 57 -3.25 -0.13 -11.68
C MET A 57 -2.54 -0.20 -13.03
N GLN A 58 -1.74 -1.26 -13.25
CA GLN A 58 -1.08 -1.52 -14.54
C GLN A 58 -2.11 -1.75 -15.66
N ASN A 59 -3.17 -2.54 -15.42
CA ASN A 59 -4.21 -2.78 -16.41
C ASN A 59 -4.97 -1.49 -16.78
N ILE A 60 -5.26 -0.63 -15.79
CA ILE A 60 -5.89 0.67 -16.03
C ILE A 60 -4.93 1.59 -16.78
N TYR A 61 -3.64 1.60 -16.42
CA TYR A 61 -2.60 2.37 -17.12
C TYR A 61 -2.52 1.99 -18.60
N ASP A 62 -2.45 0.69 -18.91
CA ASP A 62 -2.39 0.20 -20.29
C ASP A 62 -3.63 0.57 -21.10
N LEU A 63 -4.79 0.59 -20.44
CA LEU A 63 -6.06 1.00 -21.04
C LEU A 63 -6.07 2.46 -21.49
N LEU A 64 -5.32 3.34 -20.82
CA LEU A 64 -5.22 4.75 -21.23
C LEU A 64 -4.46 4.89 -22.54
N GLY A 65 -3.54 3.97 -22.85
CA GLY A 65 -2.75 4.02 -24.09
C GLY A 65 -1.85 5.25 -24.21
N VAL A 66 -1.59 5.97 -23.10
CA VAL A 66 -0.74 7.17 -23.06
C VAL A 66 0.47 6.93 -22.17
N GLY A 67 1.61 7.51 -22.56
CA GLY A 67 2.84 7.40 -21.77
C GLY A 67 2.76 8.16 -20.44
N ALA A 68 3.45 7.66 -19.42
CA ALA A 68 3.66 8.40 -18.17
C ALA A 68 4.70 9.50 -18.35
N SER A 69 4.67 10.51 -17.47
CA SER A 69 5.78 11.44 -17.32
C SER A 69 6.98 10.77 -16.67
N ASP A 70 8.17 11.26 -17.01
CA ASP A 70 9.41 10.86 -16.34
C ASP A 70 9.54 11.60 -15.00
N ILE A 71 8.79 11.13 -14.00
CA ILE A 71 8.86 11.62 -12.62
C ILE A 71 9.28 10.48 -11.71
N GLU A 72 10.08 10.80 -10.69
CA GLU A 72 10.37 9.84 -9.62
C GLU A 72 9.13 9.62 -8.76
N CYS A 73 8.63 8.38 -8.71
CA CYS A 73 7.41 8.07 -7.98
C CYS A 73 7.53 8.33 -6.48
N SER A 74 8.72 8.18 -5.90
CA SER A 74 8.98 8.58 -4.51
C SER A 74 8.67 10.05 -4.21
N LYS A 75 8.81 10.95 -5.21
CA LYS A 75 8.44 12.38 -5.06
C LYS A 75 6.95 12.61 -5.19
N LEU A 76 6.28 11.87 -6.08
CA LEU A 76 4.84 11.99 -6.31
C LEU A 76 4.05 11.41 -5.13
N VAL A 77 4.46 10.22 -4.67
CA VAL A 77 3.87 9.53 -3.51
C VAL A 77 4.26 10.24 -2.20
N GLY A 78 5.51 10.66 -2.07
CA GLY A 78 5.99 11.43 -0.93
C GLY A 78 6.25 10.59 0.33
N GLU A 79 5.62 10.97 1.44
CA GLU A 79 5.96 10.44 2.77
C GLU A 79 5.73 8.93 2.94
N PRO A 80 4.62 8.34 2.43
CA PRO A 80 4.41 6.89 2.51
C PRO A 80 5.55 6.08 1.90
N TRP A 81 5.98 6.45 0.69
CA TRP A 81 7.12 5.82 0.00
C TRP A 81 8.37 5.86 0.87
N ARG A 82 8.74 7.05 1.36
CA ARG A 82 9.94 7.22 2.19
C ARG A 82 9.89 6.37 3.45
N LYS A 83 8.73 6.29 4.12
CA LYS A 83 8.58 5.48 5.34
C LYS A 83 8.70 3.99 5.05
N LEU A 84 8.09 3.53 3.97
CA LEU A 84 8.19 2.14 3.53
C LEU A 84 9.64 1.76 3.18
N GLU A 85 10.38 2.62 2.47
CA GLU A 85 11.80 2.40 2.18
C GLU A 85 12.66 2.35 3.44
N LEU A 86 12.46 3.28 4.38
CA LEU A 86 13.17 3.28 5.66
C LEU A 86 12.92 2.00 6.44
N LEU A 87 11.67 1.53 6.46
CA LEU A 87 11.29 0.26 7.06
C LEU A 87 11.96 -0.93 6.37
N ALA A 88 11.85 -1.02 5.04
CA ALA A 88 12.44 -2.10 4.25
C ALA A 88 13.96 -2.22 4.46
N ASN A 89 14.63 -1.08 4.58
CA ASN A 89 16.07 -0.99 4.85
C ASN A 89 16.41 -1.41 6.28
N SER A 90 15.61 -1.03 7.28
CA SER A 90 15.82 -1.42 8.68
C SER A 90 15.73 -2.93 8.92
N ILE A 91 14.99 -3.63 8.07
CA ILE A 91 14.76 -5.07 8.15
C ILE A 91 15.87 -5.89 7.46
N GLY A 92 16.66 -5.27 6.57
CA GLY A 92 17.74 -5.94 5.82
C GLY A 92 19.06 -6.14 6.56
N SER A 93 19.25 -5.50 7.73
CA SER A 93 20.55 -5.40 8.42
C SER A 93 20.84 -6.53 9.42
N GLY A 94 20.12 -7.67 9.35
CA GLY A 94 20.45 -8.90 10.10
C GLY A 94 20.13 -8.87 11.60
N GLY A 95 19.44 -7.84 12.08
CA GLY A 95 18.90 -7.79 13.44
C GLY A 95 17.65 -8.66 13.61
N ARG A 96 17.38 -9.10 14.85
CA ARG A 96 16.09 -9.72 15.19
C ARG A 96 15.00 -8.68 14.96
N LEU A 97 14.04 -8.99 14.08
CA LEU A 97 12.90 -8.14 13.78
C LEU A 97 12.09 -7.85 15.05
N ASP A 98 12.06 -6.59 15.51
CA ASP A 98 11.05 -6.17 16.47
C ASP A 98 9.75 -5.94 15.70
N ILE A 99 8.90 -6.95 15.71
CA ILE A 99 7.64 -6.93 14.98
C ILE A 99 6.70 -5.81 15.44
N LEU A 100 6.74 -5.45 16.73
CA LEU A 100 5.89 -4.39 17.26
C LEU A 100 6.37 -3.01 16.78
N GLU A 101 7.68 -2.80 16.70
CA GLU A 101 8.25 -1.58 16.11
C GLU A 101 7.85 -1.43 14.64
N VAL A 102 7.90 -2.53 13.87
CA VAL A 102 7.46 -2.55 12.47
C VAL A 102 5.98 -2.22 12.36
N LEU A 103 5.12 -2.90 13.12
CA LEU A 103 3.67 -2.71 13.08
C LEU A 103 3.26 -1.28 13.44
N ASN A 104 3.92 -0.67 14.44
CA ASN A 104 3.68 0.73 14.81
C ASN A 104 4.00 1.72 13.68
N LYS A 105 5.00 1.42 12.87
CA LYS A 105 5.36 2.26 11.72
C LYS A 105 4.49 1.97 10.50
N MET A 106 4.00 0.73 10.35
CA MET A 106 3.08 0.34 9.28
C MET A 106 1.67 0.92 9.44
N GLU A 107 1.19 1.14 10.67
CA GLU A 107 -0.08 1.84 10.90
C GLU A 107 -0.11 3.20 10.17
N PHE A 108 1.03 3.90 10.14
CA PHE A 108 1.13 5.14 9.38
C PHE A 108 1.10 4.90 7.87
N VAL A 109 1.80 3.88 7.37
CA VAL A 109 1.86 3.61 5.92
C VAL A 109 0.46 3.28 5.42
N GLU A 110 -0.21 2.28 5.98
CA GLU A 110 -1.55 1.86 5.56
C GLU A 110 -2.60 2.96 5.82
N GLY A 111 -2.58 3.58 7.00
CA GLY A 111 -3.57 4.60 7.37
C GLY A 111 -3.46 5.89 6.56
N PHE A 112 -2.24 6.33 6.22
CA PHE A 112 -2.03 7.54 5.43
C PHE A 112 -2.22 7.30 3.93
N VAL A 113 -1.89 6.09 3.45
CA VAL A 113 -2.08 5.68 2.05
C VAL A 113 -3.57 5.69 1.69
N GLY A 114 -4.44 5.12 2.54
CA GLY A 114 -5.89 5.12 2.32
C GLY A 114 -6.50 6.54 2.25
N GLU A 115 -6.22 7.39 3.24
CA GLU A 115 -6.90 8.70 3.34
C GLU A 115 -6.35 9.76 2.39
N GLU A 116 -5.02 9.92 2.30
CA GLU A 116 -4.43 11.07 1.63
C GLU A 116 -3.88 10.74 0.23
N MET A 117 -3.26 9.57 0.07
CA MET A 117 -2.63 9.18 -1.19
C MET A 117 -3.67 8.77 -2.22
N TYR A 118 -4.54 7.82 -1.86
CA TYR A 118 -5.67 7.45 -2.71
C TYR A 118 -6.65 8.61 -2.80
N GLY A 119 -7.04 9.28 -1.72
CA GLY A 119 -7.85 10.50 -1.83
C GLY A 119 -7.33 11.49 -2.89
N ARG A 120 -6.09 11.98 -2.79
CA ARG A 120 -5.61 13.04 -3.69
C ARG A 120 -5.28 12.55 -5.10
N LEU A 121 -4.65 11.39 -5.24
CA LEU A 121 -4.23 10.86 -6.54
C LEU A 121 -5.38 10.17 -7.28
N LEU A 122 -6.22 9.41 -6.57
CA LEU A 122 -7.39 8.75 -7.15
C LEU A 122 -8.40 9.79 -7.61
N TYR A 123 -8.73 10.83 -6.83
CA TYR A 123 -9.63 11.88 -7.33
C TYR A 123 -9.07 12.59 -8.57
N SER A 124 -7.75 12.82 -8.63
CA SER A 124 -7.10 13.36 -9.82
C SER A 124 -7.20 12.41 -11.03
N ILE A 125 -7.10 11.10 -10.81
CA ILE A 125 -7.30 10.08 -11.85
C ILE A 125 -8.76 10.07 -12.29
N LEU A 126 -9.71 10.01 -11.36
CA LEU A 126 -11.15 9.97 -11.63
C LEU A 126 -11.61 11.18 -12.45
N ASP A 127 -11.19 12.39 -12.09
CA ASP A 127 -11.55 13.61 -12.81
C ASP A 127 -11.00 13.66 -14.25
N VAL A 128 -9.89 12.97 -14.52
CA VAL A 128 -9.28 12.91 -15.85
C VAL A 128 -9.90 11.80 -16.70
N LEU A 129 -10.10 10.61 -16.13
CA LEU A 129 -10.63 9.45 -16.84
C LEU A 129 -12.04 9.67 -17.39
N LEU A 130 -12.85 10.44 -16.65
CA LEU A 130 -14.28 10.61 -16.92
C LEU A 130 -14.61 11.51 -18.12
N VAL A 131 -13.67 12.33 -18.61
CA VAL A 131 -14.02 13.41 -19.55
C VAL A 131 -13.55 13.15 -20.98
N ASP A 132 -12.34 12.60 -21.18
CA ASP A 132 -11.72 12.64 -22.52
C ASP A 132 -11.02 11.34 -22.99
N THR A 133 -10.88 10.32 -22.14
CA THR A 133 -10.01 9.15 -22.45
C THR A 133 -10.78 7.84 -22.63
N LEU A 134 -11.80 7.59 -21.81
CA LEU A 134 -12.54 6.32 -21.78
C LEU A 134 -14.01 6.53 -22.15
N SER A 135 -14.69 5.46 -22.59
CA SER A 135 -16.15 5.49 -22.70
C SER A 135 -16.76 5.69 -21.31
N ALA A 136 -17.98 6.25 -21.25
CA ALA A 136 -18.66 6.48 -19.98
C ALA A 136 -18.83 5.18 -19.15
N GLU A 137 -19.12 4.05 -19.80
CA GLU A 137 -19.23 2.77 -19.08
C GLU A 137 -17.89 2.34 -18.48
N LEU A 138 -16.81 2.47 -19.26
CA LEU A 138 -15.49 2.05 -18.84
C LEU A 138 -14.93 2.95 -17.75
N ALA A 139 -15.14 4.27 -17.86
CA ALA A 139 -14.77 5.22 -16.83
C ALA A 139 -15.54 4.97 -15.52
N GLY A 140 -16.82 4.59 -15.62
CA GLY A 140 -17.62 4.17 -14.46
C GLY A 140 -17.08 2.92 -13.77
N LEU A 141 -16.71 1.90 -14.55
CA LEU A 141 -16.11 0.67 -14.01
C LEU A 141 -14.76 0.96 -13.34
N VAL A 142 -13.87 1.70 -14.01
CA VAL A 142 -12.56 2.05 -13.44
C VAL A 142 -12.73 2.84 -12.14
N LYS A 143 -13.71 3.76 -12.10
CA LYS A 143 -14.02 4.51 -10.88
C LYS A 143 -14.43 3.62 -9.73
N GLU A 144 -15.27 2.63 -9.98
CA GLU A 144 -15.69 1.68 -8.94
C GLU A 144 -14.49 0.86 -8.45
N LEU A 145 -13.71 0.27 -9.36
CA LEU A 145 -12.54 -0.54 -9.02
C LEU A 145 -11.51 0.24 -8.19
N LEU A 146 -11.22 1.47 -8.59
CA LEU A 146 -10.34 2.37 -7.85
C LEU A 146 -10.91 2.76 -6.47
N SER A 147 -12.23 2.89 -6.35
CA SER A 147 -12.88 3.17 -5.05
C SER A 147 -12.86 1.96 -4.12
N GLU A 148 -12.94 0.75 -4.65
CA GLU A 148 -12.80 -0.47 -3.86
C GLU A 148 -11.40 -0.62 -3.28
N ILE A 149 -10.33 -0.36 -4.06
CA ILE A 149 -8.95 -0.34 -3.54
C ILE A 149 -8.84 0.61 -2.34
N ALA A 150 -9.36 1.82 -2.45
CA ALA A 150 -9.29 2.79 -1.35
C ALA A 150 -9.96 2.27 -0.05
N LYS A 151 -11.04 1.49 -0.17
CA LYS A 151 -11.70 0.85 0.99
C LYS A 151 -10.90 -0.35 1.51
N GLU A 152 -10.28 -1.11 0.63
CA GLU A 152 -9.43 -2.24 0.99
C GLU A 152 -8.20 -1.78 1.78
N GLU A 153 -7.63 -0.61 1.48
CA GLU A 153 -6.55 -0.01 2.28
C GLU A 153 -6.97 0.35 3.72
N GLU A 154 -8.21 0.80 3.93
CA GLU A 154 -8.73 0.99 5.30
C GLU A 154 -8.78 -0.36 6.05
N TYR A 155 -9.10 -1.44 5.34
CA TYR A 155 -9.08 -2.78 5.90
C TYR A 155 -7.66 -3.28 6.16
N HIS A 156 -6.69 -2.99 5.29
CA HIS A 156 -5.27 -3.28 5.54
C HIS A 156 -4.78 -2.63 6.84
N ALA A 157 -5.09 -1.35 7.03
CA ALA A 157 -4.79 -0.62 8.27
C ALA A 157 -5.43 -1.29 9.50
N SER A 158 -6.66 -1.80 9.36
CA SER A 158 -7.34 -2.54 10.44
C SER A 158 -6.63 -3.84 10.81
N ILE A 159 -6.10 -4.58 9.83
CA ILE A 159 -5.34 -5.83 10.08
C ILE A 159 -4.00 -5.53 10.75
N VAL A 160 -3.27 -4.52 10.28
CA VAL A 160 -2.02 -4.09 10.92
C VAL A 160 -2.27 -3.72 12.39
N ASN A 161 -3.37 -3.02 12.67
CA ASN A 161 -3.78 -2.69 14.03
C ASN A 161 -4.13 -3.92 14.87
N LEU A 162 -4.82 -4.90 14.29
CA LEU A 162 -5.14 -6.15 14.97
C LEU A 162 -3.87 -6.95 15.33
N LEU A 163 -2.91 -7.04 14.40
CA LEU A 163 -1.61 -7.67 14.64
C LEU A 163 -0.85 -6.97 15.76
N ARG A 164 -0.83 -5.63 15.75
CA ARG A 164 -0.21 -4.85 16.82
C ARG A 164 -0.79 -5.21 18.17
N HIS A 165 -2.12 -5.24 18.28
CA HIS A 165 -2.80 -5.57 19.52
C HIS A 165 -2.44 -6.99 20.02
N PHE A 166 -2.39 -7.98 19.12
CA PHE A 166 -1.97 -9.33 19.49
C PHE A 166 -0.54 -9.39 20.03
N GLU A 167 0.38 -8.64 19.42
CA GLU A 167 1.78 -8.56 19.87
C GLU A 167 1.92 -7.87 21.23
N GLU A 168 1.18 -6.78 21.46
CA GLU A 168 1.15 -6.10 22.76
C GLU A 168 0.64 -7.02 23.88
N VAL A 169 -0.45 -7.74 23.63
CA VAL A 169 -1.01 -8.71 24.58
C VAL A 169 -0.01 -9.83 24.87
N ARG A 170 0.65 -10.39 23.85
CA ARG A 170 1.68 -11.44 24.02
C ARG A 170 2.86 -10.96 24.88
N ARG A 171 3.37 -9.75 24.62
CA ARG A 171 4.45 -9.16 25.45
C ARG A 171 4.01 -8.99 26.90
N SER A 172 2.80 -8.47 27.13
CA SER A 172 2.28 -8.25 28.50
C SER A 172 2.15 -9.56 29.31
N LYS A 173 1.71 -10.65 28.68
CA LYS A 173 1.61 -11.98 29.33
C LYS A 173 2.99 -12.55 29.67
N THR A 174 3.94 -12.41 28.75
CA THR A 174 5.32 -12.88 28.95
C THR A 174 6.00 -12.15 30.12
N SER A 175 5.81 -10.82 30.22
CA SER A 175 6.35 -10.03 31.34
C SER A 175 5.76 -10.40 32.70
N LYS A 176 4.47 -10.80 32.75
CA LYS A 176 3.85 -11.27 34.00
C LYS A 176 4.43 -12.61 34.46
N GLN A 177 4.61 -13.56 33.53
CA GLN A 177 5.17 -14.88 33.85
C GLN A 177 6.63 -14.81 34.34
N LEU A 178 7.42 -13.85 33.85
CA LEU A 178 8.80 -13.63 34.31
C LEU A 178 8.90 -13.02 35.71
N ASN A 179 7.85 -12.36 36.20
CA ASN A 179 7.81 -11.75 37.54
C ASN A 179 7.22 -12.68 38.61
N GLU A 180 6.75 -13.87 38.21
CA GLU A 180 6.19 -14.90 39.10
C GLU A 180 7.18 -16.06 39.37
N VAL A 181 8.42 -15.95 38.87
CA VAL A 181 9.56 -16.87 39.08
C VAL A 181 10.61 -16.19 39.93
#